data_AF-A0A7X7MXP5-F1
#
_entry.id   AF-A0A7X7MXP5-F1
#
_cell.length_a   1.000
_cell.length_b   1.000
_cell.length_c   1.000
_cell.angle_alpha   90.00
_cell.angle_beta   90.00
_cell.angle_gamma   90.00
#
_symmetry.space_group_name_H-M   'P 1'
#
loop_
_entity.id
_entity.type
_entity.pdbx_description
1 polymer ?
#
loop_
_entity_poly.entity_id
_entity_poly.type
_entity_poly.pdbx_seq_one_letter_code
_entity_poly.pdbx_strand_id
1 'polypeptide(L)'
;MMMIEKIRNSKKIQIVLIVVFAILAAISLLQGCKNAIEVSQDFQWDAAKAFTLKINPYIESLSPTGALDAYDFETYYLQMEANQFPSLLMLLIPYTFLPPLIARYAWLVSNLCFTGMIIWLLRKTFLKDIQLRPFCLLILFMISGTPYRNQLGVGQHTLFSFMFFLIAVYACQKNEERKDPKKFKLSIAAALAVSYFKYTLTAPLALYFLYKKRWREFVASILVHVIMTFFAAFWLGTSVIDMIILPLKVSSALAGEGGIDLGALFGGSPISYGLAVVMMCLLLWIVCKMPKGEDMMIFSLLTLVSLIITYHRTYDFWV
;
A
#
# COMPACT_ATOMS: atom_id res chain seq x y z
N MET A 1 4.50 10.36 -38.60
CA MET A 1 4.39 11.26 -37.42
C MET A 1 3.09 12.09 -37.44
N MET A 2 2.78 12.80 -38.53
CA MET A 2 1.58 13.64 -38.68
C MET A 2 0.23 12.90 -38.46
N MET A 3 0.13 11.64 -38.86
CA MET A 3 -1.09 10.82 -38.69
C MET A 3 -1.33 10.43 -37.22
N ILE A 4 -0.26 10.17 -36.47
CA ILE A 4 -0.33 9.83 -35.03
C ILE A 4 -0.75 11.05 -34.22
N GLU A 5 -0.25 12.25 -34.55
CA GLU A 5 -0.69 13.49 -33.91
C GLU A 5 -2.15 13.84 -34.24
N LYS A 6 -2.59 13.57 -35.48
CA LYS A 6 -3.99 13.79 -35.89
C LYS A 6 -4.95 12.84 -35.16
N ILE A 7 -4.53 11.60 -34.94
CA ILE A 7 -5.24 10.60 -34.13
C ILE A 7 -5.25 11.01 -32.64
N ARG A 8 -4.09 11.40 -32.10
CA ARG A 8 -3.93 11.85 -30.70
C ARG A 8 -4.86 13.01 -30.35
N ASN A 9 -5.05 13.93 -31.29
CA ASN A 9 -5.86 15.14 -31.09
C ASN A 9 -7.34 14.99 -31.51
N SER A 10 -7.75 13.81 -32.00
CA SER A 10 -9.13 13.58 -32.42
C SER A 10 -10.05 13.42 -31.21
N LYS A 11 -10.90 14.44 -30.97
CA LYS A 11 -11.94 14.40 -29.91
C LYS A 11 -12.83 13.16 -30.03
N LYS A 12 -13.15 12.72 -31.25
CA LYS A 12 -13.98 11.54 -31.49
C LYS A 12 -13.32 10.27 -30.98
N ILE A 13 -12.03 10.09 -31.24
CA ILE A 13 -11.27 8.92 -30.78
C ILE A 13 -11.18 8.91 -29.25
N GLN A 14 -10.89 10.06 -28.63
CA GLN A 14 -10.85 10.15 -27.17
C GLN A 14 -12.20 9.82 -26.51
N ILE A 15 -13.33 10.23 -27.10
CA ILE A 15 -14.67 9.88 -26.60
C ILE A 15 -14.91 8.37 -26.71
N VAL A 16 -14.58 7.77 -27.86
CA VAL A 16 -14.71 6.31 -28.05
C VAL A 16 -13.87 5.56 -27.00
N LEU A 17 -12.61 5.98 -26.78
CA LEU A 17 -11.75 5.39 -25.76
C LEU A 17 -12.34 5.52 -24.35
N ILE A 18 -12.86 6.70 -23.98
CA ILE A 18 -13.50 6.90 -22.68
C ILE A 18 -14.70 5.97 -22.51
N VAL A 19 -15.56 5.83 -23.52
CA VAL A 19 -16.73 4.93 -23.46
C VAL A 19 -16.29 3.47 -23.29
N VAL A 20 -15.32 3.02 -24.09
CA VAL A 20 -14.79 1.65 -24.00
C VAL A 20 -14.20 1.39 -22.62
N PHE A 21 -13.31 2.27 -22.14
CA PHE A 21 -12.70 2.10 -20.82
C PHE A 21 -13.70 2.28 -19.67
N ALA A 22 -14.76 3.06 -19.82
CA ALA A 22 -15.83 3.16 -18.82
C ALA A 22 -16.58 1.83 -18.68
N ILE A 23 -16.90 1.16 -19.79
CA ILE A 23 -17.52 -0.17 -19.76
C ILE A 23 -16.58 -1.19 -19.12
N LEU A 24 -15.30 -1.21 -19.53
CA LEU A 24 -14.31 -2.14 -18.97
C LEU A 24 -14.05 -1.87 -17.48
N ALA A 25 -13.99 -0.60 -17.07
CA ALA A 25 -13.86 -0.22 -15.66
C ALA A 25 -15.06 -0.68 -14.83
N ALA A 26 -16.29 -0.54 -15.35
CA ALA A 26 -17.49 -1.03 -14.67
C ALA A 26 -17.47 -2.56 -14.49
N ILE A 27 -17.11 -3.31 -15.53
CA ILE A 27 -16.97 -4.78 -15.47
C ILE A 27 -15.89 -5.17 -14.46
N SER A 28 -14.72 -4.53 -14.55
CA SER A 28 -13.58 -4.77 -13.66
C SER A 28 -13.94 -4.52 -12.20
N LEU A 29 -14.61 -3.39 -11.91
CA LEU A 29 -15.07 -3.02 -10.58
C LEU A 29 -16.09 -4.02 -10.02
N LEU A 30 -17.13 -4.36 -10.80
CA LEU A 30 -18.16 -5.32 -10.38
C LEU A 30 -17.57 -6.68 -10.07
N GLN A 31 -16.65 -7.16 -10.92
CA GLN A 31 -15.95 -8.42 -10.66
C GLN A 31 -15.03 -8.33 -9.44
N GLY A 32 -14.35 -7.21 -9.23
CA GLY A 32 -13.53 -6.98 -8.04
C GLY A 32 -14.35 -7.01 -6.75
N CYS A 33 -15.52 -6.35 -6.75
CA CYS A 33 -16.46 -6.41 -5.62
C CYS A 33 -16.96 -7.82 -5.36
N LYS A 34 -17.32 -8.57 -6.40
CA LYS A 34 -17.72 -9.98 -6.27
C LYS A 34 -16.60 -10.81 -5.64
N ASN A 35 -15.39 -10.69 -6.16
CA ASN A 35 -14.21 -11.40 -5.65
C ASN A 35 -13.92 -11.05 -4.17
N ALA A 36 -14.10 -9.79 -3.77
CA ALA A 36 -13.89 -9.36 -2.38
C ALA A 36 -14.87 -10.04 -1.40
N ILE A 37 -16.08 -10.32 -1.86
CA ILE A 37 -17.08 -11.03 -1.05
C ILE A 37 -16.78 -12.53 -0.97
N GLU A 38 -16.17 -13.10 -2.01
CA GLU A 38 -15.86 -14.54 -2.09
C GLU A 38 -14.50 -14.89 -1.46
N VAL A 39 -13.41 -14.20 -1.83
CA VAL A 39 -12.03 -14.64 -1.53
C VAL A 39 -11.27 -13.77 -0.52
N SER A 40 -11.37 -12.43 -0.53
CA SER A 40 -10.71 -11.43 0.39
C SER A 40 -9.65 -11.90 1.42
N GLN A 41 -8.66 -12.65 0.98
CA GLN A 41 -7.68 -13.34 1.82
C GLN A 41 -6.62 -12.40 2.41
N ASP A 42 -6.29 -11.32 1.70
CA ASP A 42 -5.20 -10.42 2.09
C ASP A 42 -5.64 -9.34 3.10
N PHE A 43 -6.92 -9.35 3.53
CA PHE A 43 -7.42 -8.38 4.50
C PHE A 43 -6.73 -8.54 5.87
N GLN A 44 -6.27 -9.74 6.24
CA GLN A 44 -5.58 -10.04 7.51
C GLN A 44 -6.36 -9.67 8.78
N TRP A 45 -7.70 -9.71 8.68
CA TRP A 45 -8.59 -9.56 9.82
C TRP A 45 -8.32 -10.59 10.91
N ASP A 46 -8.02 -11.81 10.49
CA ASP A 46 -7.70 -12.96 11.32
C ASP A 46 -6.46 -12.73 12.17
N ALA A 47 -5.35 -12.28 11.56
CA ALA A 47 -4.12 -11.96 12.27
C ALA A 47 -4.34 -10.81 13.29
N ALA A 48 -5.10 -9.79 12.90
CA ALA A 48 -5.47 -8.71 13.81
C ALA A 48 -6.38 -9.19 14.94
N LYS A 49 -7.31 -10.11 14.67
CA LYS A 49 -8.21 -10.68 15.68
C LYS A 49 -7.44 -11.54 16.67
N ALA A 50 -6.55 -12.42 16.20
CA ALA A 50 -5.64 -13.19 17.06
C ALA A 50 -4.83 -12.27 17.98
N PHE A 51 -4.28 -11.18 17.44
CA PHE A 51 -3.59 -10.16 18.22
C PHE A 51 -4.48 -9.58 19.35
N THR A 52 -5.74 -9.23 19.07
CA THR A 52 -6.67 -8.74 20.11
C THR A 52 -7.03 -9.77 21.17
N LEU A 53 -6.99 -11.06 20.82
CA LEU A 53 -7.22 -12.18 21.73
C LEU A 53 -5.95 -12.57 22.52
N LYS A 54 -4.85 -11.82 22.36
CA LYS A 54 -3.53 -12.13 22.93
C LYS A 54 -2.94 -13.46 22.44
N ILE A 55 -3.36 -13.91 21.27
CA ILE A 55 -2.76 -15.03 20.55
C ILE A 55 -1.69 -14.44 19.62
N ASN A 56 -0.48 -14.97 19.64
CA ASN A 56 0.61 -14.47 18.81
C ASN A 56 0.35 -14.88 17.34
N PRO A 57 -0.02 -13.93 16.46
CA PRO A 57 -0.46 -14.27 15.10
C PRO A 57 0.68 -14.84 14.25
N TYR A 58 1.93 -14.51 14.58
CA TYR A 58 3.09 -14.98 13.85
C TYR A 58 3.46 -16.42 14.17
N ILE A 59 3.30 -16.81 15.44
CA ILE A 59 3.46 -18.21 15.84
C ILE A 59 2.37 -19.04 15.17
N GLU A 60 1.11 -18.58 15.23
CA GLU A 60 0.00 -19.30 14.60
C GLU A 60 0.15 -19.41 13.08
N SER A 61 0.73 -18.38 12.43
CA SER A 61 1.03 -18.44 10.98
C SER A 61 2.13 -19.45 10.62
N LEU A 62 3.14 -19.63 11.49
CA LEU A 62 4.30 -20.50 11.25
C LEU A 62 4.07 -21.94 11.71
N SER A 63 3.35 -22.10 12.82
CA SER A 63 3.09 -23.36 13.51
C SER A 63 1.68 -23.30 14.11
N PRO A 64 0.63 -23.56 13.31
CA PRO A 64 -0.76 -23.51 13.76
C PRO A 64 -0.98 -24.40 14.99
N THR A 65 -1.56 -23.84 16.04
CA THR A 65 -1.81 -24.53 17.31
C THR A 65 -3.27 -24.94 17.47
N GLY A 66 -4.16 -24.46 16.60
CA GLY A 66 -5.60 -24.65 16.71
C GLY A 66 -6.27 -23.71 17.71
N ALA A 67 -5.53 -22.72 18.24
CA ALA A 67 -6.04 -21.74 19.20
C ALA A 67 -7.20 -20.89 18.64
N LEU A 68 -7.38 -20.90 17.31
CA LEU A 68 -8.41 -20.14 16.61
C LEU A 68 -9.63 -20.98 16.18
N ASP A 69 -9.58 -22.30 16.35
CA ASP A 69 -10.66 -23.22 15.97
C ASP A 69 -11.97 -22.89 16.70
N ALA A 70 -11.85 -22.44 17.96
CA ALA A 70 -12.97 -22.00 18.78
C ALA A 70 -13.74 -20.78 18.22
N TYR A 71 -13.25 -20.16 17.15
CA TYR A 71 -13.82 -18.96 16.55
C TYR A 71 -14.21 -19.14 15.07
N ASP A 72 -14.20 -20.38 14.55
CA ASP A 72 -14.62 -20.74 13.18
C ASP A 72 -13.89 -19.96 12.07
N PHE A 73 -12.63 -19.60 12.30
CA PHE A 73 -11.84 -18.78 11.37
C PHE A 73 -11.69 -19.43 9.99
N GLU A 74 -11.51 -20.75 9.95
CA GLU A 74 -11.33 -21.54 8.71
C GLU A 74 -12.54 -21.48 7.76
N THR A 75 -13.72 -21.11 8.27
CA THR A 75 -14.92 -20.90 7.45
C THR A 75 -14.76 -19.68 6.52
N TYR A 76 -13.92 -18.72 6.90
CA TYR A 76 -13.80 -17.43 6.22
C TYR A 76 -12.43 -17.17 5.61
N TYR A 77 -11.38 -17.84 6.09
CA TYR A 77 -10.00 -17.65 5.66
C TYR A 77 -9.31 -19.00 5.49
N LEU A 78 -8.58 -19.18 4.39
CA LEU A 78 -7.90 -20.43 4.08
C LEU A 78 -6.69 -20.69 4.99
N GLN A 79 -5.95 -19.64 5.33
CA GLN A 79 -4.77 -19.70 6.17
C GLN A 79 -4.44 -18.31 6.73
N MET A 80 -3.92 -18.28 7.96
CA MET A 80 -3.36 -17.05 8.53
C MET A 80 -1.95 -16.79 7.99
N GLU A 81 -1.78 -15.64 7.36
CA GLU A 81 -0.49 -15.20 6.81
C GLU A 81 -0.10 -13.85 7.44
N ALA A 82 0.21 -13.83 8.74
CA ALA A 82 0.57 -12.59 9.45
C ALA A 82 1.95 -12.04 9.02
N ASN A 83 2.05 -11.50 7.81
CA ASN A 83 3.29 -10.98 7.22
C ASN A 83 3.54 -9.48 7.48
N GLN A 84 2.62 -8.83 8.21
CA GLN A 84 2.73 -7.42 8.61
C GLN A 84 3.33 -7.28 10.01
N PHE A 85 4.12 -6.23 10.24
CA PHE A 85 4.62 -5.91 11.58
C PHE A 85 3.47 -5.64 12.58
N PRO A 86 3.69 -5.83 13.90
CA PRO A 86 2.57 -5.76 14.86
C PRO A 86 1.91 -4.38 14.90
N SER A 87 2.71 -3.33 14.80
CA SER A 87 2.23 -1.94 14.74
C SER A 87 1.31 -1.68 13.53
N LEU A 88 1.49 -2.44 12.45
CA LEU A 88 0.70 -2.39 11.23
C LEU A 88 -0.61 -3.18 11.40
N LEU A 89 -0.55 -4.39 11.97
CA LEU A 89 -1.75 -5.18 12.30
C LEU A 89 -2.70 -4.42 13.24
N MET A 90 -2.16 -3.61 14.16
CA MET A 90 -2.97 -2.79 15.06
C MET A 90 -3.90 -1.80 14.33
N LEU A 91 -3.57 -1.38 13.10
CA LEU A 91 -4.43 -0.53 12.29
C LEU A 91 -5.75 -1.22 11.88
N LEU A 92 -5.77 -2.55 11.91
CA LEU A 92 -6.96 -3.36 11.62
C LEU A 92 -7.82 -3.66 12.84
N ILE A 93 -7.38 -3.32 14.06
CA ILE A 93 -8.15 -3.56 15.30
C ILE A 93 -9.59 -3.06 15.21
N PRO A 94 -9.90 -1.88 14.64
CA PRO A 94 -11.30 -1.44 14.53
C PRO A 94 -12.21 -2.43 13.80
N TYR A 95 -11.67 -3.22 12.86
CA TYR A 95 -12.44 -4.23 12.12
C TYR A 95 -12.61 -5.54 12.90
N THR A 96 -11.81 -5.81 13.93
CA THR A 96 -11.89 -7.06 14.71
C THR A 96 -13.08 -7.10 15.66
N PHE A 97 -13.75 -5.96 15.86
CA PHE A 97 -15.03 -5.85 16.57
C PHE A 97 -16.22 -6.29 15.72
N LEU A 98 -16.04 -6.43 14.41
CA LEU A 98 -17.07 -6.91 13.49
C LEU A 98 -16.93 -8.43 13.29
N PRO A 99 -18.05 -9.16 13.10
CA PRO A 99 -18.01 -10.53 12.59
C PRO A 99 -17.26 -10.60 11.25
N PRO A 100 -16.58 -11.72 10.92
CA PRO A 100 -15.72 -11.85 9.74
C PRO A 100 -16.37 -11.36 8.45
N LEU A 101 -17.59 -11.83 8.17
CA LEU A 101 -18.33 -11.46 6.96
C LEU A 101 -18.62 -9.94 6.91
N ILE A 102 -19.03 -9.35 8.03
CA ILE A 102 -19.30 -7.90 8.11
C ILE A 102 -18.00 -7.12 7.95
N ALA A 103 -16.90 -7.59 8.55
CA ALA A 103 -15.59 -6.97 8.41
C ALA A 103 -15.11 -6.96 6.94
N ARG A 104 -15.35 -8.05 6.19
CA ARG A 104 -15.07 -8.12 4.74
C ARG A 104 -15.86 -7.09 3.94
N TYR A 105 -17.17 -6.94 4.19
CA TYR A 105 -17.97 -5.91 3.54
C TYR A 105 -17.50 -4.51 3.92
N ALA A 106 -17.19 -4.27 5.19
CA ALA A 106 -16.67 -2.99 5.66
C ALA A 106 -15.34 -2.65 4.98
N TRP A 107 -14.44 -3.63 4.84
CA TRP A 107 -13.16 -3.45 4.16
C TRP A 107 -13.33 -3.17 2.65
N LEU A 108 -14.24 -3.86 1.99
CA LEU A 108 -14.60 -3.59 0.59
C LEU A 108 -15.09 -2.15 0.41
N VAL A 109 -16.06 -1.71 1.23
CA VAL A 109 -16.58 -0.33 1.18
C VAL A 109 -15.47 0.68 1.44
N SER A 110 -14.60 0.42 2.42
CA SER A 110 -13.42 1.22 2.69
C SER A 110 -12.49 1.33 1.48
N ASN A 111 -12.17 0.23 0.79
CA ASN A 111 -11.33 0.23 -0.41
C ASN A 111 -11.93 1.02 -1.58
N LEU A 112 -13.25 1.00 -1.75
CA LEU A 112 -13.94 1.84 -2.73
C LEU A 112 -13.81 3.33 -2.39
N CYS A 113 -14.00 3.68 -1.11
CA CYS A 113 -13.79 5.05 -0.62
C CYS A 113 -12.33 5.49 -0.80
N PHE A 114 -11.36 4.63 -0.49
CA PHE A 114 -9.94 4.90 -0.66
C PHE A 114 -9.60 5.15 -2.13
N THR A 115 -10.15 4.35 -3.05
CA THR A 115 -10.00 4.58 -4.50
C THR A 115 -10.49 5.98 -4.90
N GLY A 116 -11.69 6.36 -4.47
CA GLY A 116 -12.24 7.70 -4.74
C GLY A 116 -11.35 8.82 -4.18
N MET A 117 -10.83 8.65 -2.98
CA MET A 117 -9.89 9.59 -2.36
C MET A 117 -8.54 9.65 -3.07
N ILE A 118 -7.98 8.53 -3.53
CA ILE A 118 -6.75 8.48 -4.33
C ILE A 118 -6.91 9.29 -5.61
N ILE A 119 -8.00 9.09 -6.34
CA ILE A 119 -8.30 9.83 -7.58
C ILE A 119 -8.34 11.33 -7.30
N TRP A 120 -9.05 11.74 -6.23
CA TRP A 120 -9.12 13.14 -5.83
C TRP A 120 -7.75 13.70 -5.41
N LEU A 121 -6.97 12.97 -4.60
CA LEU A 121 -5.66 13.39 -4.12
C LEU A 121 -4.65 13.50 -5.26
N LEU A 122 -4.58 12.52 -6.16
CA LEU A 122 -3.73 12.58 -7.36
C LEU A 122 -4.03 13.82 -8.19
N ARG A 123 -5.31 14.18 -8.35
CA ARG A 123 -5.73 15.40 -9.04
C ARG A 123 -5.29 16.67 -8.32
N LYS A 124 -5.13 16.63 -6.99
CA LYS A 124 -4.69 17.78 -6.18
C LYS A 124 -3.18 17.86 -5.99
N THR A 125 -2.44 16.79 -6.27
CA THR A 125 -0.98 16.72 -6.08
C THR A 125 -0.26 16.59 -7.43
N PHE A 126 0.11 15.37 -7.82
CA PHE A 126 1.01 15.09 -8.94
C PHE A 126 0.35 15.28 -10.32
N LEU A 127 -0.98 15.17 -10.43
CA LEU A 127 -1.69 15.23 -11.71
C LEU A 127 -2.55 16.50 -11.84
N LYS A 128 -2.21 17.57 -11.11
CA LYS A 128 -2.98 18.84 -11.08
C LYS A 128 -3.01 19.56 -12.43
N ASP A 129 -1.92 19.49 -13.20
CA ASP A 129 -1.75 20.23 -14.45
C ASP A 129 -2.26 19.45 -15.68
N ILE A 130 -2.65 18.18 -15.50
CA ILE A 130 -3.20 17.36 -16.58
C ILE A 130 -4.58 17.88 -16.97
N GLN A 131 -4.93 17.84 -18.26
CA GLN A 131 -6.28 18.19 -18.70
C GLN A 131 -7.31 17.15 -18.23
N LEU A 132 -8.56 17.56 -17.99
CA LEU A 132 -9.60 16.67 -17.44
C LEU A 132 -9.80 15.39 -18.26
N ARG A 133 -9.81 15.48 -19.59
CA ARG A 133 -10.04 14.31 -20.46
C ARG A 133 -8.93 13.26 -20.37
N PRO A 134 -7.64 13.60 -20.59
CA PRO A 134 -6.55 12.66 -20.31
C PRO A 134 -6.57 12.12 -18.89
N PHE A 135 -6.87 12.95 -17.90
CA PHE A 135 -6.97 12.49 -16.51
C PHE A 135 -8.06 11.42 -16.35
N CYS A 136 -9.28 11.66 -16.84
CA CYS A 136 -10.36 10.67 -16.83
C CYS A 136 -9.96 9.37 -17.55
N LEU A 137 -9.29 9.47 -18.69
CA LEU A 137 -8.84 8.30 -19.43
C LEU A 137 -7.83 7.48 -18.62
N LEU A 138 -6.86 8.12 -17.96
CA LEU A 138 -5.89 7.44 -17.10
C LEU A 138 -6.56 6.73 -15.91
N ILE A 139 -7.53 7.37 -15.27
CA ILE A 139 -8.28 6.78 -14.16
C ILE A 139 -9.12 5.59 -14.63
N LEU A 140 -9.82 5.72 -15.75
CA LEU A 140 -10.60 4.61 -16.31
C LEU A 140 -9.70 3.45 -16.74
N PHE A 141 -8.54 3.75 -17.32
CA PHE A 141 -7.53 2.75 -17.66
C PHE A 141 -7.06 1.99 -16.40
N MET A 142 -6.69 2.70 -15.34
CA MET A 142 -6.30 2.11 -14.05
C MET A 142 -7.38 1.16 -13.50
N ILE A 143 -8.64 1.62 -13.42
CA ILE A 143 -9.76 0.83 -12.87
C ILE A 143 -10.09 -0.37 -13.76
N SER A 144 -10.00 -0.22 -15.08
CA SER A 144 -10.22 -1.31 -16.03
C SER A 144 -9.16 -2.42 -15.98
N GLY A 145 -8.00 -2.13 -15.37
CA GLY A 145 -6.89 -3.06 -15.28
C GLY A 145 -7.16 -4.22 -14.31
N THR A 146 -6.72 -5.43 -14.69
CA THR A 146 -6.70 -6.61 -13.82
C THR A 146 -6.00 -6.36 -12.48
N PRO A 147 -4.90 -5.57 -12.39
CA PRO A 147 -4.28 -5.27 -11.10
C PRO A 147 -5.24 -4.61 -10.10
N TYR A 148 -5.97 -3.57 -10.51
CA TYR A 148 -6.95 -2.90 -9.65
C TYR A 148 -8.09 -3.85 -9.22
N ARG A 149 -8.62 -4.63 -10.16
CA ARG A 149 -9.66 -5.65 -9.86
C ARG A 149 -9.20 -6.62 -8.78
N ASN A 150 -7.97 -7.12 -8.91
CA ASN A 150 -7.42 -8.12 -8.01
C ASN A 150 -7.14 -7.49 -6.63
N GLN A 151 -6.61 -6.27 -6.56
CA GLN A 151 -6.43 -5.54 -5.30
C GLN A 151 -7.72 -5.43 -4.50
N LEU A 152 -8.80 -5.04 -5.19
CA LEU A 152 -10.12 -4.99 -4.57
C LEU A 152 -10.59 -6.39 -4.15
N GLY A 153 -10.44 -7.37 -5.05
CA GLY A 153 -10.94 -8.74 -4.88
C GLY A 153 -10.27 -9.54 -3.77
N VAL A 154 -8.98 -9.37 -3.55
CA VAL A 154 -8.27 -10.06 -2.46
C VAL A 154 -8.25 -9.24 -1.17
N GLY A 155 -8.69 -7.98 -1.20
CA GLY A 155 -8.72 -7.10 -0.04
C GLY A 155 -7.34 -6.60 0.39
N GLN A 156 -6.42 -6.37 -0.55
CA GLN A 156 -5.06 -5.90 -0.27
C GLN A 156 -5.04 -4.54 0.46
N HIS A 157 -3.94 -4.28 1.17
CA HIS A 157 -3.72 -3.05 1.93
C HIS A 157 -3.18 -1.87 1.10
N THR A 158 -2.82 -2.12 -0.16
CA THR A 158 -2.14 -1.14 -1.02
C THR A 158 -2.97 0.13 -1.25
N LEU A 159 -4.29 -0.01 -1.49
CA LEU A 159 -5.20 1.14 -1.66
C LEU A 159 -5.22 2.03 -0.41
N PHE A 160 -5.34 1.42 0.77
CA PHE A 160 -5.31 2.12 2.06
C PHE A 160 -3.97 2.86 2.25
N SER A 161 -2.86 2.15 2.11
CA SER A 161 -1.52 2.68 2.31
C SER A 161 -1.19 3.84 1.36
N PHE A 162 -1.48 3.66 0.08
CA PHE A 162 -1.20 4.67 -0.93
C PHE A 162 -2.07 5.92 -0.75
N MET A 163 -3.34 5.75 -0.37
CA MET A 163 -4.21 6.87 -0.02
C MET A 163 -3.66 7.69 1.15
N PHE A 164 -3.21 7.05 2.23
CA PHE A 164 -2.58 7.75 3.37
C PHE A 164 -1.25 8.41 3.01
N PHE A 165 -0.44 7.78 2.15
CA PHE A 165 0.75 8.42 1.58
C PHE A 165 0.39 9.71 0.83
N LEU A 166 -0.61 9.65 -0.05
CA LEU A 166 -1.07 10.83 -0.79
C LEU A 166 -1.68 11.92 0.11
N ILE A 167 -2.35 11.56 1.22
CA ILE A 167 -2.79 12.53 2.24
C ILE A 167 -1.56 13.24 2.83
N ALA A 168 -0.51 12.49 3.19
CA ALA A 168 0.71 13.07 3.74
C ALA A 168 1.39 14.00 2.72
N VAL A 169 1.42 13.63 1.43
CA VAL A 169 1.95 14.48 0.34
C VAL A 169 1.12 15.75 0.19
N TYR A 170 -0.21 15.63 0.12
CA TYR A 170 -1.12 16.76 -0.02
C TYR A 170 -0.99 17.75 1.16
N ALA A 171 -0.95 17.23 2.38
CA ALA A 171 -0.73 18.03 3.58
C ALA A 171 0.65 18.70 3.59
N CYS A 172 1.69 18.03 3.07
CA CYS A 172 3.03 18.61 2.90
C CYS A 172 3.02 19.79 1.92
N GLN A 173 2.43 19.61 0.73
CA GLN A 173 2.32 20.67 -0.28
C GLN A 173 1.51 21.86 0.25
N LYS A 174 0.40 21.61 0.95
CA LYS A 174 -0.37 22.67 1.62
C LYS A 174 0.35 23.37 2.76
N ASN A 175 1.35 22.72 3.38
CA ASN A 175 2.18 23.37 4.38
C ASN A 175 3.27 24.23 3.75
N GLU A 176 3.76 23.88 2.55
CA GLU A 176 4.73 24.69 1.79
C GLU A 176 4.17 26.04 1.34
N GLU A 177 2.85 26.14 1.14
CA GLU A 177 2.14 27.38 0.83
C GLU A 177 2.00 28.35 2.05
N ARG A 178 2.36 27.92 3.27
CA ARG A 178 2.14 28.70 4.51
C ARG A 178 3.36 29.55 4.90
N LYS A 179 3.14 30.56 5.77
CA LYS A 179 4.19 31.47 6.29
C LYS A 179 5.36 30.74 6.98
N ASP A 180 5.09 29.63 7.69
CA ASP A 180 6.11 28.80 8.32
C ASP A 180 6.06 27.37 7.75
N PRO A 181 6.69 27.16 6.59
CA PRO A 181 6.64 25.87 5.92
C PRO A 181 7.48 24.82 6.65
N LYS A 182 8.39 25.17 7.57
CA LYS A 182 9.27 24.20 8.24
C LYS A 182 8.73 23.70 9.58
N LYS A 183 7.62 24.28 10.07
CA LYS A 183 6.97 23.83 11.30
C LYS A 183 6.51 22.38 11.17
N PHE A 184 6.83 21.59 12.20
CA PHE A 184 6.39 20.21 12.33
C PHE A 184 4.88 20.10 12.25
N LYS A 185 4.38 19.11 11.51
CA LYS A 185 2.96 18.79 11.43
C LYS A 185 2.69 17.34 11.80
N LEU A 186 2.00 17.17 12.94
CA LEU A 186 1.58 15.85 13.41
C LEU A 186 0.72 15.11 12.38
N SER A 187 -0.14 15.81 11.64
CA SER A 187 -0.99 15.19 10.61
C SER A 187 -0.20 14.55 9.47
N ILE A 188 0.95 15.12 9.08
CA ILE A 188 1.83 14.54 8.05
C ILE A 188 2.51 13.29 8.62
N ALA A 189 3.07 13.39 9.83
CA ALA A 189 3.74 12.26 10.48
C ALA A 189 2.77 11.08 10.72
N ALA A 190 1.54 11.36 11.17
CA ALA A 190 0.51 10.36 11.41
C ALA A 190 0.05 9.69 10.11
N ALA A 191 -0.25 10.47 9.06
CA ALA A 191 -0.62 9.90 7.77
C ALA A 191 0.51 9.06 7.16
N LEU A 192 1.77 9.49 7.32
CA LEU A 192 2.93 8.73 6.87
C LEU A 192 3.10 7.42 7.66
N ALA A 193 2.92 7.44 8.98
CA ALA A 193 2.96 6.23 9.81
C ALA A 193 1.88 5.22 9.36
N VAL A 194 0.64 5.69 9.17
CA VAL A 194 -0.44 4.83 8.68
C VAL A 194 -0.16 4.29 7.27
N SER A 195 0.50 5.06 6.41
CA SER A 195 0.83 4.61 5.05
C SER A 195 1.73 3.37 5.03
N TYR A 196 2.58 3.18 6.05
CA TYR A 196 3.48 2.03 6.15
C TYR A 196 2.77 0.68 6.32
N PHE A 197 1.43 0.65 6.38
CA PHE A 197 0.66 -0.59 6.37
C PHE A 197 1.00 -1.53 5.21
N LYS A 198 1.44 -0.98 4.07
CA LYS A 198 2.09 -1.69 2.96
C LYS A 198 3.50 -1.14 2.82
N TYR A 199 4.38 -1.54 3.74
CA TYR A 199 5.74 -1.01 3.85
C TYR A 199 6.60 -1.31 2.63
N THR A 200 6.38 -2.43 1.94
CA THR A 200 7.10 -2.80 0.71
C THR A 200 6.95 -1.75 -0.39
N LEU A 201 5.77 -1.13 -0.50
CA LEU A 201 5.48 -0.04 -1.44
C LEU A 201 5.87 1.32 -0.86
N THR A 202 5.40 1.61 0.36
CA THR A 202 5.42 2.97 0.90
C THR A 202 6.73 3.38 1.55
N ALA A 203 7.59 2.44 1.99
CA ALA A 203 8.88 2.81 2.57
C ALA A 203 9.81 3.50 1.55
N PRO A 204 9.95 3.01 0.29
CA PRO A 204 10.63 3.76 -0.77
C PRO A 204 9.94 5.09 -1.05
N LEU A 205 8.61 5.11 -1.18
CA LEU A 205 7.85 6.35 -1.42
C LEU A 205 8.06 7.40 -0.32
N ALA A 206 8.21 6.99 0.94
CA ALA A 206 8.44 7.89 2.06
C ALA A 206 9.76 8.67 1.97
N LEU A 207 10.71 8.24 1.13
CA LEU A 207 11.90 9.03 0.80
C LEU A 207 11.54 10.37 0.14
N TYR A 208 10.34 10.49 -0.46
CA TYR A 208 9.80 11.77 -0.93
C TYR A 208 9.77 12.85 0.18
N PHE A 209 9.54 12.47 1.44
CA PHE A 209 9.56 13.40 2.56
C PHE A 209 10.98 13.88 2.90
N LEU A 210 11.99 13.04 2.69
CA LEU A 210 13.39 13.46 2.81
C LEU A 210 13.78 14.40 1.66
N TYR A 211 13.30 14.15 0.43
CA TYR A 211 13.42 15.07 -0.70
C TYR A 211 12.84 16.46 -0.34
N LYS A 212 11.63 16.48 0.24
CA LYS A 212 10.96 17.69 0.74
C LYS A 212 11.56 18.28 2.03
N LYS A 213 12.66 17.71 2.54
CA LYS A 213 13.34 18.13 3.78
C LYS A 213 12.43 18.07 5.02
N ARG A 214 11.44 17.18 5.02
CA ARG A 214 10.50 16.85 6.10
C ARG A 214 11.02 15.73 7.00
N TRP A 215 12.27 15.84 7.43
CA TRP A 215 12.93 14.78 8.21
C TRP A 215 12.28 14.57 9.58
N ARG A 216 11.70 15.62 10.19
CA ARG A 216 11.05 15.52 11.51
C ARG A 216 9.79 14.65 11.43
N GLU A 217 8.95 14.90 10.44
CA GLU A 217 7.74 14.11 10.20
C GLU A 217 8.08 12.67 9.79
N PHE A 218 9.10 12.49 8.95
CA PHE A 218 9.61 11.17 8.59
C PHE A 218 10.09 10.37 9.83
N VAL A 219 10.97 10.94 10.66
CA VAL A 219 11.44 10.28 11.89
C VAL A 219 10.30 10.03 12.87
N ALA A 220 9.40 11.00 13.07
CA ALA A 220 8.24 10.83 13.93
C ALA A 220 7.33 9.68 13.46
N SER A 221 7.15 9.50 12.15
CA SER A 221 6.36 8.39 11.61
C SER A 221 6.97 7.03 11.95
N ILE A 222 8.29 6.89 11.89
CA ILE A 222 9.01 5.66 12.26
C ILE A 222 8.91 5.40 13.77
N LEU A 223 9.05 6.45 14.59
CA LEU A 223 8.97 6.33 16.05
C LEU A 223 7.62 5.78 16.52
N VAL A 224 6.51 6.09 15.82
CA VAL A 224 5.20 5.49 16.11
C VAL A 224 5.28 3.96 16.02
N HIS A 225 5.88 3.41 14.96
CA HIS A 225 6.00 1.95 14.81
C HIS A 225 6.93 1.33 15.84
N VAL A 226 8.02 2.02 16.21
CA VAL A 226 8.90 1.55 17.29
C VAL A 226 8.11 1.41 18.58
N ILE A 227 7.41 2.46 19.02
CA ILE A 227 6.60 2.45 20.25
C ILE A 227 5.53 1.35 20.19
N MET A 228 4.83 1.24 19.06
CA MET A 228 3.75 0.24 18.91
C MET A 228 4.28 -1.19 18.87
N THR A 229 5.50 -1.43 18.38
CA THR A 229 6.17 -2.74 18.46
C THR A 229 6.54 -3.11 19.90
N PHE A 230 7.03 -2.16 20.70
CA PHE A 230 7.25 -2.38 22.14
C PHE A 230 5.93 -2.70 22.86
N PHE A 231 4.87 -1.95 22.55
CA PHE A 231 3.54 -2.22 23.08
C PHE A 231 3.05 -3.62 22.68
N ALA A 232 3.26 -4.05 21.42
CA ALA A 232 2.89 -5.39 20.96
C ALA A 232 3.61 -6.49 21.74
N ALA A 233 4.92 -6.33 21.95
CA ALA A 233 5.73 -7.28 22.71
C ALA A 233 5.20 -7.43 24.15
N PHE A 234 4.93 -6.31 24.81
CA PHE A 234 4.31 -6.29 26.14
C PHE A 234 2.92 -6.94 26.13
N TRP A 235 2.07 -6.60 25.16
CA TRP A 235 0.69 -7.09 25.06
C TRP A 235 0.60 -8.61 24.89
N LEU A 236 1.49 -9.17 24.06
CA LEU A 236 1.55 -10.61 23.77
C LEU A 236 2.44 -11.39 24.75
N GLY A 237 3.10 -10.72 25.70
CA GLY A 237 4.01 -11.38 26.63
C GLY A 237 5.23 -12.03 25.96
N THR A 238 5.75 -11.41 24.90
CA THR A 238 6.84 -11.93 24.06
C THR A 238 7.99 -10.93 23.95
N SER A 239 9.14 -11.33 23.41
CA SER A 239 10.26 -10.40 23.24
C SER A 239 10.02 -9.41 22.09
N VAL A 240 10.61 -8.21 22.21
CA VAL A 240 10.60 -7.20 21.13
C VAL A 240 11.32 -7.71 19.87
N ILE A 241 12.33 -8.57 20.06
CA ILE A 241 13.08 -9.19 18.97
C ILE A 241 12.15 -10.10 18.16
N ASP A 242 11.31 -10.89 18.82
CA ASP A 242 10.33 -11.77 18.13
C ASP A 242 9.32 -10.96 17.32
N MET A 243 8.91 -9.80 17.84
CA MET A 243 8.02 -8.87 17.13
C MET A 243 8.63 -8.22 15.88
N ILE A 244 9.94 -8.36 15.68
CA ILE A 244 10.63 -7.95 14.45
C ILE A 244 10.92 -9.18 13.57
N ILE A 245 11.41 -10.26 14.15
CA ILE A 245 11.88 -11.43 13.40
C ILE A 245 10.74 -12.29 12.86
N LEU A 246 9.70 -12.56 13.66
CA LEU A 246 8.63 -13.46 13.25
C LEU A 246 7.83 -12.96 12.04
N PRO A 247 7.42 -11.68 11.94
CA PRO A 247 6.76 -11.17 10.72
C PRO A 247 7.65 -11.33 9.48
N LEU A 248 8.96 -11.11 9.61
CA LEU A 248 9.92 -11.30 8.52
C LEU A 248 10.05 -12.76 8.11
N LYS A 249 10.00 -13.70 9.06
CA LYS A 249 9.97 -15.15 8.75
C LYS A 249 8.73 -15.51 7.95
N VAL A 250 7.54 -15.06 8.39
CA VAL A 250 6.28 -15.28 7.66
C VAL A 250 6.37 -14.69 6.24
N SER A 251 6.86 -13.45 6.11
CA SER A 251 7.02 -12.78 4.81
C SER A 251 8.04 -13.48 3.90
N SER A 252 9.14 -14.02 4.46
CA SER A 252 10.17 -14.69 3.67
C SER A 252 9.69 -15.96 2.96
N ALA A 253 8.68 -16.64 3.52
CA ALA A 253 8.04 -17.79 2.87
C ALA A 253 7.32 -17.38 1.57
N LEU A 254 6.86 -16.13 1.48
CA LEU A 254 6.14 -15.58 0.33
C LEU A 254 7.06 -14.91 -0.70
N ALA A 255 8.31 -14.59 -0.34
CA ALA A 255 9.21 -13.76 -1.15
C ALA A 255 9.54 -14.33 -2.55
N GLY A 256 9.40 -15.64 -2.74
CA GLY A 256 9.62 -16.31 -4.04
C GLY A 256 8.42 -16.26 -4.99
N GLU A 257 7.21 -15.90 -4.51
CA GLU A 257 5.99 -15.91 -5.32
C GLU A 257 5.76 -14.61 -6.11
N GLY A 258 6.77 -13.74 -6.17
CA GLY A 258 6.65 -12.41 -6.74
C GLY A 258 6.42 -12.43 -8.25
N GLY A 259 6.07 -11.28 -8.80
CA GLY A 259 5.86 -11.13 -10.25
C GLY A 259 7.17 -10.87 -10.99
N ILE A 260 7.58 -9.60 -11.04
CA ILE A 260 8.74 -9.13 -11.80
C ILE A 260 9.81 -8.47 -10.91
N ASP A 261 9.74 -8.72 -9.60
CA ASP A 261 10.63 -8.13 -8.60
C ASP A 261 11.91 -8.97 -8.34
N LEU A 262 12.86 -8.38 -7.60
CA LEU A 262 14.12 -9.03 -7.24
C LEU A 262 13.92 -10.31 -6.41
N GLY A 263 12.86 -10.39 -5.60
CA GLY A 263 12.52 -11.59 -4.84
C GLY A 263 12.20 -12.74 -5.79
N ALA A 264 11.31 -12.51 -6.76
CA ALA A 264 10.96 -13.49 -7.79
C ALA A 264 12.17 -13.91 -8.65
N LEU A 265 12.95 -12.93 -9.13
CA LEU A 265 14.10 -13.17 -10.02
C LEU A 265 15.18 -14.05 -9.38
N PHE A 266 15.37 -13.94 -8.07
CA PHE A 266 16.40 -14.68 -7.33
C PHE A 266 15.80 -15.71 -6.35
N GLY A 267 14.53 -16.10 -6.52
CA GLY A 267 13.85 -17.12 -5.72
C GLY A 267 13.85 -16.86 -4.21
N GLY A 268 13.79 -15.59 -3.79
CA GLY A 268 13.84 -15.21 -2.37
C GLY A 268 15.21 -15.42 -1.70
N SER A 269 16.28 -15.64 -2.45
CA SER A 269 17.63 -15.87 -1.89
C SER A 269 18.18 -14.64 -1.15
N PRO A 270 19.18 -14.80 -0.24
CA PRO A 270 19.83 -13.68 0.46
C PRO A 270 20.33 -12.55 -0.45
N ILE A 271 20.65 -12.86 -1.71
CA ILE A 271 21.11 -11.89 -2.71
C ILE A 271 20.01 -10.86 -3.03
N SER A 272 18.74 -11.27 -3.09
CA SER A 272 17.62 -10.35 -3.38
C SER A 272 17.51 -9.27 -2.31
N TYR A 273 17.61 -9.65 -1.03
CA TYR A 273 17.61 -8.70 0.10
C TYR A 273 18.82 -7.76 0.06
N GLY A 274 20.01 -8.29 -0.26
CA GLY A 274 21.21 -7.46 -0.43
C GLY A 274 21.05 -6.41 -1.53
N LEU A 275 20.52 -6.81 -2.69
CA LEU A 275 20.22 -5.89 -3.79
C LEU A 275 19.14 -4.87 -3.44
N ALA A 276 18.09 -5.27 -2.71
CA ALA A 276 17.06 -4.35 -2.23
C ALA A 276 17.66 -3.25 -1.32
N VAL A 277 18.58 -3.60 -0.42
CA VAL A 277 19.30 -2.63 0.42
C VAL A 277 20.15 -1.68 -0.42
N VAL A 278 20.91 -2.20 -1.40
CA VAL A 278 21.71 -1.37 -2.30
C VAL A 278 20.83 -0.38 -3.08
N MET A 279 19.69 -0.85 -3.61
CA MET A 279 18.74 -0.01 -4.32
C MET A 279 18.13 1.07 -3.41
N MET A 280 17.80 0.74 -2.17
CA MET A 280 17.31 1.73 -1.20
C MET A 280 18.37 2.79 -0.85
N CYS A 281 19.63 2.40 -0.69
CA CYS A 281 20.74 3.33 -0.50
C CYS A 281 20.93 4.26 -1.72
N LEU A 282 20.81 3.71 -2.94
CA LEU A 282 20.86 4.48 -4.17
C LEU A 282 19.71 5.48 -4.27
N LEU A 283 18.46 5.05 -3.98
CA LEU A 283 17.30 5.93 -3.94
C LEU A 283 17.48 7.06 -2.93
N LEU A 284 17.97 6.76 -1.73
CA LEU A 284 18.25 7.76 -0.71
C LEU A 284 19.29 8.78 -1.19
N TRP A 285 20.36 8.32 -1.84
CA TRP A 285 21.38 9.19 -2.42
C TRP A 285 20.80 10.10 -3.52
N ILE A 286 20.00 9.55 -4.45
CA ILE A 286 19.31 10.31 -5.51
C ILE A 286 18.40 11.38 -4.89
N VAL A 287 17.56 10.99 -3.93
CA VAL A 287 16.64 11.89 -3.21
C VAL A 287 17.38 13.03 -2.51
N CYS A 288 18.57 12.77 -1.96
CA CYS A 288 19.38 13.80 -1.30
C CYS A 288 20.01 14.79 -2.29
N LYS A 289 20.28 14.36 -3.54
CA LYS A 289 20.95 15.14 -4.58
C LYS A 289 20.00 15.81 -5.58
N MET A 290 18.77 15.34 -5.70
CA MET A 290 17.81 15.85 -6.68
C MET A 290 17.45 17.33 -6.41
N PRO A 291 17.45 18.19 -7.44
CA PRO A 291 17.02 19.58 -7.31
C PRO A 291 15.53 19.70 -6.96
N LYS A 292 15.17 20.84 -6.37
CA LYS A 292 13.77 21.20 -6.10
C LYS A 292 13.03 21.40 -7.44
N GLY A 293 11.77 20.98 -7.49
CA GLY A 293 10.91 21.12 -8.68
C GLY A 293 10.71 19.81 -9.45
N GLU A 294 11.55 18.80 -9.21
CA GLU A 294 11.48 17.47 -9.82
C GLU A 294 10.52 16.51 -9.09
N ASP A 295 9.44 17.05 -8.54
CA ASP A 295 8.46 16.32 -7.73
C ASP A 295 7.88 15.09 -8.43
N MET A 296 7.44 15.25 -9.67
CA MET A 296 6.84 14.16 -10.45
C MET A 296 7.88 13.11 -10.82
N MET A 297 9.12 13.52 -11.12
CA MET A 297 10.19 12.59 -11.48
C MET A 297 10.60 11.74 -10.28
N ILE A 298 10.78 12.35 -9.10
CA ILE A 298 11.06 11.62 -7.87
C ILE A 298 9.92 10.68 -7.52
N PHE A 299 8.67 11.14 -7.57
CA PHE A 299 7.52 10.30 -7.26
C PHE A 299 7.44 9.09 -8.20
N SER A 300 7.57 9.30 -9.51
CA SER A 300 7.57 8.22 -10.50
C SER A 300 8.72 7.23 -10.30
N LEU A 301 9.94 7.73 -10.02
CA LEU A 301 11.11 6.89 -9.74
C LEU A 301 10.89 6.03 -8.50
N LEU A 302 10.47 6.64 -7.38
CA LEU A 302 10.23 5.92 -6.13
C LEU A 302 9.11 4.88 -6.29
N THR A 303 8.04 5.22 -7.01
CA THR A 303 6.94 4.28 -7.30
C THR A 303 7.42 3.10 -8.14
N LEU A 304 8.09 3.37 -9.27
CA LEU A 304 8.57 2.30 -10.15
C LEU A 304 9.56 1.38 -9.42
N VAL A 305 10.52 1.95 -8.70
CA VAL A 305 11.55 1.16 -8.01
C VAL A 305 10.93 0.40 -6.83
N SER A 306 9.96 0.97 -6.11
CA SER A 306 9.28 0.28 -5.00
C SER A 306 8.64 -1.05 -5.44
N LEU A 307 8.07 -1.10 -6.64
CA LEU A 307 7.44 -2.29 -7.21
C LEU A 307 8.45 -3.34 -7.70
N ILE A 308 9.74 -3.00 -7.81
CA ILE A 308 10.79 -3.88 -8.34
C ILE A 308 11.69 -4.41 -7.22
N ILE A 309 11.96 -3.62 -6.17
CA ILE A 309 12.98 -3.97 -5.17
C ILE A 309 12.57 -5.07 -4.20
N THR A 310 11.27 -5.20 -3.94
CA THR A 310 10.73 -6.14 -2.95
C THR A 310 9.58 -6.91 -3.56
N TYR A 311 9.25 -8.04 -2.93
CA TYR A 311 8.15 -8.90 -3.30
C TYR A 311 6.87 -8.12 -3.57
N HIS A 312 6.37 -8.22 -4.81
CA HIS A 312 5.08 -7.69 -5.22
C HIS A 312 4.42 -8.67 -6.18
N ARG A 313 3.14 -8.98 -5.93
CA ARG A 313 2.37 -9.78 -6.89
C ARG A 313 1.99 -8.89 -8.08
N THR A 314 1.66 -9.49 -9.21
CA THR A 314 1.31 -8.74 -10.45
C THR A 314 0.17 -7.73 -10.27
N TYR A 315 -0.69 -7.95 -9.26
CA TYR A 315 -1.76 -7.02 -8.93
C TYR A 315 -1.31 -5.76 -8.19
N ASP A 316 -0.10 -5.69 -7.66
CA ASP A 316 0.46 -4.49 -7.03
C ASP A 316 0.84 -3.39 -8.05
N PHE A 317 0.97 -3.74 -9.33
CA PHE A 317 1.31 -2.83 -10.43
C PHE A 317 0.16 -1.91 -10.89
N TRP A 318 -0.84 -1.68 -10.03
CA TRP A 318 -1.91 -0.72 -10.32
C TRP A 318 -1.52 0.73 -9.96
N VAL A 319 -0.54 0.90 -9.05
CA VAL A 319 -0.10 2.17 -8.44
C VAL A 319 0.54 3.11 -9.47
#